data_AF-A0A3D1CZN8-F1
#
_entry.id   AF-A0A3D1CZN8-F1
#
_cell.length_a   1.000
_cell.length_b   1.000
_cell.length_c   1.000
_cell.angle_alpha   90.00
_cell.angle_beta   90.00
_cell.angle_gamma   90.00
#
_symmetry.space_group_name_H-M   'P 1'
#
loop_
_entity.id
_entity.type
_entity.pdbx_description
1 polymer ?
#
loop_
_entity_poly.entity_id
_entity_poly.type
_entity_poly.pdbx_seq_one_letter_code
_entity_poly.pdbx_strand_id
1 'polypeptide(L)' 'MKAGLYIHIPFCASRCIYCGFYSTVRPDLQDRYVNALCREMDLWSARGSDG' A
#
# COMPACT_ATOMS: atom_id res chain seq x y z
N MET A 1 11.39 -20.61 5.29
CA MET A 1 11.69 -19.36 4.54
C MET A 1 10.59 -18.36 4.86
N LYS A 2 10.89 -17.13 5.29
CA LYS A 2 9.86 -16.08 5.47
C LYS A 2 9.72 -15.28 4.19
N ALA A 3 8.49 -15.06 3.72
CA ALA A 3 8.25 -14.12 2.63
C ALA A 3 8.52 -12.68 3.11
N GLY A 4 9.20 -11.88 2.30
CA GLY A 4 9.35 -10.44 2.53
C GLY A 4 8.15 -9.70 1.95
N LEU A 5 7.58 -8.76 2.70
CA LEU A 5 6.46 -7.92 2.26
C LEU A 5 6.94 -6.48 2.06
N TYR A 6 6.73 -5.94 0.87
CA TYR A 6 7.01 -4.54 0.55
C TYR A 6 5.69 -3.84 0.20
N ILE A 7 5.40 -2.74 0.90
CA ILE A 7 4.19 -1.93 0.69
C ILE A 7 4.64 -0.50 0.37
N HIS A 8 4.22 0.01 -0.79
CA HIS A 8 4.50 1.39 -1.19
C HIS A 8 3.36 2.31 -0.77
N ILE A 9 3.62 3.26 0.14
CA ILE A 9 2.64 4.25 0.63
C ILE A 9 2.89 5.60 -0.06
N PRO A 10 2.11 5.97 -1.10
CA PRO A 10 2.36 7.17 -1.90
C PRO A 10 1.72 8.42 -1.30
N PHE A 11 1.49 8.51 0.01
CA PHE A 11 0.77 9.65 0.60
C PHE A 11 1.71 10.57 1.37
N CYS A 12 1.60 11.87 1.11
CA CYS A 12 2.32 12.90 1.86
C CYS A 12 1.37 14.04 2.23
N ALA A 13 1.64 14.71 3.34
CA ALA A 13 0.88 15.91 3.73
C ALA A 13 1.09 17.06 2.73
N SER A 14 2.29 17.16 2.14
CA SER A 14 2.67 18.15 1.14
C SER A 14 3.75 17.60 0.20
N ARG A 15 3.88 18.16 -1.00
CA ARG A 15 4.94 17.77 -1.94
C ARG A 15 6.25 18.49 -1.62
N CYS A 16 7.31 17.73 -1.30
CA CYS A 16 8.65 18.29 -1.12
C CYS A 16 9.35 18.48 -2.47
N ILE A 17 10.10 19.57 -2.62
CA ILE A 17 10.81 19.93 -3.86
C ILE A 17 11.96 18.97 -4.21
N TYR A 18 12.50 18.27 -3.22
CA TYR A 18 13.62 17.34 -3.35
C TYR A 18 13.19 15.88 -3.28
N CYS A 19 11.89 15.59 -3.11
CA CYS A 19 11.42 14.21 -3.03
C CYS A 19 11.36 13.60 -4.43
N GLY A 20 12.22 12.61 -4.69
CA GLY A 20 12.24 11.83 -5.93
C GLY A 20 11.28 10.64 -5.92
N PHE A 21 10.59 10.36 -4.82
CA PHE A 21 9.62 9.28 -4.72
C PHE A 21 8.25 9.74 -5.18
N TYR A 22 7.53 8.83 -5.84
CA TYR A 22 6.13 9.08 -6.19
C TYR A 22 5.31 9.31 -4.92
N SER A 23 4.62 10.44 -4.87
CA SER A 23 3.76 10.83 -3.75
C SER A 23 2.56 11.66 -4.24
N THR A 24 1.45 11.55 -3.53
CA THR A 24 0.20 12.28 -3.74
C THR A 24 -0.24 12.95 -2.44
N VAL A 25 -0.86 14.11 -2.58
CA VAL A 25 -1.39 14.95 -1.47
C VAL A 25 -2.91 14.85 -1.38
N ARG A 26 -3.48 13.71 -1.77
CA ARG A 26 -4.91 13.44 -1.87
C ARG A 26 -5.38 12.59 -0.68
N PRO A 27 -5.77 13.20 0.45
CA PRO A 27 -6.18 12.46 1.64
C PRO A 27 -7.45 11.62 1.41
N ASP A 28 -8.31 12.04 0.49
CA ASP A 28 -9.53 11.33 0.09
C ASP A 28 -9.27 9.92 -0.49
N LEU A 29 -8.03 9.65 -0.92
CA LEU A 29 -7.65 8.35 -1.45
C LEU A 29 -7.03 7.42 -0.41
N GLN A 30 -6.71 7.91 0.80
CA GLN A 30 -6.06 7.12 1.84
C GLN A 30 -6.94 5.95 2.29
N ASP A 31 -8.20 6.22 2.66
CA ASP A 31 -9.13 5.19 3.10
C ASP A 31 -9.39 4.15 2.00
N ARG A 32 -9.52 4.62 0.75
CA ARG A 32 -9.70 3.73 -0.40
C ARG A 32 -8.48 2.84 -0.63
N TYR A 33 -7.28 3.38 -0.48
CA TYR A 33 -6.03 2.63 -0.61
C TYR A 33 -5.90 1.58 0.48
N VAL A 34 -6.13 1.94 1.75
CA VAL A 34 -6.05 1.00 2.88
C VAL A 34 -7.06 -0.14 2.71
N ASN A 35 -8.31 0.18 2.35
CA ASN A 35 -9.34 -0.83 2.10
C ASN A 35 -8.96 -1.79 0.95
N ALA A 36 -8.41 -1.26 -0.14
CA ALA A 36 -7.93 -2.08 -1.25
C ALA A 36 -6.78 -3.00 -0.82
N LEU A 37 -5.85 -2.49 -0.01
CA LEU A 37 -4.69 -3.23 0.48
C LEU A 37 -5.09 -4.36 1.43
N CYS A 38 -6.02 -4.11 2.37
CA CYS A 38 -6.58 -5.15 3.23
C CYS A 38 -7.27 -6.24 2.40
N ARG A 39 -8.11 -5.85 1.43
CA ARG A 39 -8.78 -6.81 0.55
C ARG A 39 -7.79 -7.66 -0.22
N GLU A 40 -6.70 -7.08 -0.71
CA GLU A 40 -5.64 -7.81 -1.38
C GLU A 40 -4.96 -8.80 -0.43
N MET A 41 -4.60 -8.38 0.78
CA MET A 41 -4.01 -9.27 1.79
C MET A 41 -4.91 -10.46 2.13
N ASP A 42 -6.23 -10.25 2.24
CA ASP A 42 -7.19 -11.33 2.46
C ASP A 42 -7.20 -12.33 1.30
N LEU A 43 -7.15 -11.83 0.06
CA LEU A 43 -7.05 -12.68 -1.14
C LEU A 43 -5.74 -13.48 -1.15
N TRP A 44 -4.61 -12.87 -0.77
CA TRP A 44 -3.33 -13.58 -0.67
C TRP A 44 -3.34 -14.62 0.45
N SER A 45 -3.93 -14.31 1.61
CA SER A 45 -4.08 -15.25 2.72
C SER A 45 -4.94 -16.46 2.32
N ALA A 46 -6.01 -16.25 1.56
CA ALA A 46 -6.86 -17.34 1.07
C ALA A 46 -6.17 -18.22 0.01
N ARG A 47 -5.18 -17.68 -0.71
CA ARG A 47 -4.38 -18.44 -1.69
C ARG A 47 -3.21 -19.22 -1.06
N GLY A 48 -2.80 -18.86 0.15
CA GLY A 48 -1.66 -19.45 0.85
C GLY A 48 -1.95 -20.75 1.62
N SER A 49 -3.19 -21.22 1.66
CA SER A 49 -3.60 -22.46 2.36
C SER A 49 -3.59 -23.72 1.49
N ASP A 50 -3.14 -23.64 0.23
CA ASP A 50 -3.17 -24.73 -0.75
C ASP A 50 -1.74 -25.19 -1.16
N GLY A 51 -0.82 -25.21 -0.19
CA GLY A 51 0.59 -25.60 -0.39
C GLY A 51 1.16 -26.37 0.79
#